data_AF-A0A7D5P774-F1
#
_entry.id   AF-A0A7D5P774-F1
#
_cell.length_a   1.000
_cell.length_b   1.000
_cell.length_c   1.000
_cell.angle_alpha   90.00
_cell.angle_beta   90.00
_cell.angle_gamma   90.00
#
_symmetry.space_group_name_H-M   'P 1'
#
loop_
_entity.id
_entity.type
_entity.pdbx_description
1 polymer ?
#
loop_
_entity_poly.entity_id
_entity_poly.type
_entity_poly.pdbx_seq_one_letter_code
_entity_poly.pdbx_strand_id
1 'polypeptide(L)'
;MTDEGITLRYDPPQGPPRRVRYEARSPEGYTRITEVWTGCDWRAEGSEPVTDIGVEIGQRAVDDVEIVGDETDAETVTGPEQVDR
;
A
#
# COMPACT_ATOMS: atom_id res chain seq x y z
N MET A 1 -11.87 -7.95 11.35
CA MET A 1 -11.19 -6.72 10.90
C MET A 1 -10.26 -7.18 9.80
N THR A 2 -10.43 -6.69 8.58
CA THR A 2 -9.55 -7.05 7.47
C THR A 2 -8.17 -6.48 7.78
N ASP A 3 -7.16 -7.34 7.76
CA ASP A 3 -5.77 -6.91 7.89
C ASP A 3 -5.45 -6.05 6.66
N GLU A 4 -5.25 -4.75 6.88
CA GLU A 4 -4.85 -3.82 5.83
C GLU A 4 -3.37 -4.06 5.53
N GLY A 5 -3.08 -4.87 4.50
CA GLY A 5 -1.73 -5.33 4.22
C GLY A 5 -0.78 -4.19 3.79
N ILE A 6 -1.22 -3.33 2.86
CA ILE A 6 -0.43 -2.20 2.36
C ILE A 6 -1.35 -1.02 2.03
N THR A 7 -0.96 0.21 2.42
CA THR A 7 -1.61 1.45 1.97
C THR A 7 -0.59 2.43 1.42
N LEU A 8 -0.78 2.88 0.18
CA LEU A 8 -0.01 3.94 -0.45
C LEU A 8 -0.87 5.20 -0.56
N ARG A 9 -0.48 6.29 0.13
CA ARG A 9 -1.15 7.59 0.05
C ARG A 9 -0.30 8.57 -0.78
N TYR A 10 -0.96 9.44 -1.53
CA TYR A 10 -0.32 10.51 -2.28
C TYR A 10 -1.25 11.71 -2.48
N ASP A 11 -0.66 12.90 -2.61
CA ASP A 11 -1.37 14.16 -2.83
C ASP A 11 -1.10 14.65 -4.26
N PRO A 12 -2.08 14.55 -5.18
CA PRO A 12 -1.88 15.03 -6.55
C PRO A 12 -1.75 16.56 -6.58
N PRO A 13 -1.05 17.14 -7.58
CA PRO A 13 -0.93 18.60 -7.72
C PRO A 13 -2.27 19.32 -7.87
N GLN A 14 -3.27 18.61 -8.38
CA GLN A 14 -4.64 19.10 -8.53
C GLN A 14 -5.63 18.04 -8.07
N GLY A 15 -6.60 18.48 -7.28
CA GLY A 15 -7.66 17.63 -6.75
C GLY A 15 -7.38 17.12 -5.33
N PRO A 16 -8.30 16.29 -4.81
CA PRO A 16 -8.19 15.77 -3.45
C PRO A 16 -7.07 14.73 -3.30
N PRO A 17 -6.57 14.52 -2.07
CA PRO A 17 -5.71 13.41 -1.70
C PRO A 17 -6.26 12.07 -2.18
N ARG A 18 -5.36 11.14 -2.50
CA ARG A 18 -5.69 9.80 -2.98
C ARG A 18 -4.94 8.75 -2.19
N ARG A 19 -5.50 7.55 -2.09
CA ARG A 19 -4.79 6.37 -1.59
C ARG A 19 -5.13 5.12 -2.39
N VAL A 20 -4.21 4.18 -2.38
CA VAL A 20 -4.40 2.81 -2.84
C VAL A 20 -4.21 1.89 -1.65
N ARG A 21 -5.21 1.08 -1.35
CA ARG A 21 -5.20 0.14 -0.25
C ARG A 21 -5.25 -1.28 -0.78
N TYR A 22 -4.50 -2.17 -0.14
CA TYR A 22 -4.47 -3.58 -0.43
C TYR A 22 -4.97 -4.35 0.79
N GLU A 23 -6.15 -4.91 0.68
CA GLU A 23 -6.75 -5.74 1.74
C GLU A 23 -6.48 -7.21 1.44
N ALA A 24 -5.95 -7.96 2.41
CA ALA A 24 -5.75 -9.39 2.25
C ALA A 24 -7.09 -10.10 2.01
N ARG A 25 -7.13 -11.02 1.04
CA ARG A 25 -8.24 -11.95 0.84
C ARG A 25 -7.81 -13.35 1.25
N SER A 26 -8.64 -14.02 2.06
CA SER A 26 -8.58 -15.47 2.19
C SER A 26 -9.31 -16.13 1.02
N PRO A 27 -8.82 -17.23 0.43
CA PRO A 27 -7.65 -18.01 0.82
C PRO A 27 -6.30 -17.45 0.33
N GLU A 28 -6.26 -16.72 -0.78
CA GLU A 28 -5.02 -16.18 -1.36
C GLU A 28 -5.29 -14.85 -2.09
N GLY A 29 -4.29 -13.96 -2.10
CA GLY A 29 -4.30 -12.70 -2.82
C GLY A 29 -4.84 -11.51 -2.03
N TYR A 30 -5.06 -10.41 -2.75
CA TYR A 30 -5.47 -9.13 -2.18
C TYR A 30 -6.56 -8.47 -3.02
N THR A 31 -7.28 -7.52 -2.42
CA THR A 31 -8.09 -6.56 -3.16
C THR A 31 -7.36 -5.24 -3.19
N ARG A 32 -6.99 -4.77 -4.38
CA ARG A 32 -6.57 -3.40 -4.60
C ARG A 32 -7.81 -2.51 -4.61
N ILE A 33 -7.84 -1.48 -3.79
CA ILE A 33 -8.92 -0.50 -3.69
C ILE A 33 -8.32 0.89 -3.90
N THR A 34 -8.83 1.63 -4.88
CA THR A 34 -8.46 3.04 -5.09
C THR A 34 -9.49 3.92 -4.40
N GLU A 35 -9.01 4.86 -3.60
CA GLU A 35 -9.86 5.76 -2.82
C GLU A 35 -9.46 7.21 -3.00
N VAL A 36 -10.46 8.09 -2.92
CA VAL A 36 -10.33 9.54 -2.97
C VAL A 36 -10.82 10.16 -1.67
N TRP A 37 -10.10 11.16 -1.17
CA TRP A 37 -10.55 11.91 0.00
C TRP A 37 -11.70 12.85 -0.38
N THR A 38 -12.80 12.79 0.36
CA THR A 38 -14.00 13.59 0.10
C THR A 38 -14.09 14.87 0.94
N GLY A 39 -13.10 15.12 1.79
CA GLY A 39 -13.11 16.22 2.78
C GLY A 39 -13.30 15.72 4.20
N CYS A 40 -14.04 14.61 4.38
CA CYS A 40 -14.30 14.01 5.70
C CYS A 40 -13.90 12.53 5.77
N ASP A 41 -14.01 11.81 4.65
CA ASP A 41 -13.78 10.37 4.61
C ASP A 41 -13.14 9.95 3.28
N TRP A 42 -12.50 8.78 3.29
CA TRP A 42 -12.05 8.10 2.08
C TRP A 42 -13.23 7.40 1.40
N ARG A 43 -13.36 7.61 0.08
CA ARG A 43 -14.39 6.97 -0.74
C ARG A 43 -13.74 6.11 -1.81
N ALA A 44 -14.13 4.84 -1.88
CA ALA A 44 -13.71 3.93 -2.94
C ALA A 44 -14.23 4.40 -4.32
N GLU A 45 -13.32 4.49 -5.28
CA GLU A 45 -13.59 4.79 -6.69
C GLU A 45 -13.46 3.53 -7.57
N GLY A 46 -12.75 2.51 -7.10
CA GLY A 46 -12.51 1.28 -7.85
C GLY A 46 -11.92 0.17 -7.00
N SER A 47 -12.10 -1.08 -7.44
CA SER A 47 -11.55 -2.27 -6.79
C SER A 47 -11.20 -3.37 -7.78
N GLU A 48 -10.10 -4.07 -7.54
CA GLU A 48 -9.62 -5.16 -8.39
C GLU A 48 -8.96 -6.28 -7.55
N PRO A 49 -9.24 -7.57 -7.83
CA PRO A 49 -8.49 -8.67 -7.23
C PRO A 49 -7.07 -8.76 -7.81
N VAL A 50 -6.07 -8.89 -6.94
CA VAL A 50 -4.66 -9.06 -7.32
C VAL A 50 -4.05 -10.25 -6.60
N THR A 51 -3.09 -10.93 -7.23
CA THR A 51 -2.49 -12.16 -6.68
C THR A 51 -1.21 -11.92 -5.88
N ASP A 52 -0.49 -10.85 -6.19
CA ASP A 52 0.82 -10.54 -5.61
C ASP A 52 1.01 -9.01 -5.52
N ILE A 53 1.79 -8.54 -4.54
CA ILE A 53 2.09 -7.12 -4.35
C ILE A 53 3.57 -6.96 -4.00
N GLY A 54 4.24 -6.06 -4.73
CA GLY A 54 5.58 -5.58 -4.41
C GLY A 54 5.61 -4.05 -4.33
N VAL A 55 6.44 -3.50 -3.44
CA VAL A 55 6.72 -2.07 -3.35
C VAL A 55 8.21 -1.87 -3.63
N GLU A 56 8.52 -1.16 -4.71
CA GLU A 56 9.89 -0.79 -5.06
C GLU A 56 10.06 0.72 -4.92
N ILE A 57 11.04 1.13 -4.11
CA ILE A 57 11.34 2.55 -3.87
C ILE A 57 12.73 2.84 -4.42
N GLY A 58 12.80 3.76 -5.39
CA GLY A 58 14.07 4.21 -5.95
C GLY A 58 14.90 4.96 -4.92
N GLN A 59 16.23 4.82 -4.98
CA GLN A 59 17.17 5.41 -4.01
C GLN A 59 17.03 6.92 -3.77
N ARG A 60 16.46 7.67 -4.71
CA ARG A 60 16.28 9.13 -4.58
C ARG A 60 14.99 9.52 -3.88
N ALA A 61 14.08 8.56 -3.68
CA ALA A 61 12.76 8.78 -3.10
C ALA A 61 12.64 8.17 -1.69
N VAL A 62 13.65 7.43 -1.22
CA VAL A 62 13.62 6.81 0.12
C VAL A 62 13.51 7.83 1.24
N ASP A 63 14.10 9.03 1.06
CA ASP A 63 14.01 10.12 2.02
C ASP A 63 12.64 10.85 1.97
N ASP A 64 11.87 10.66 0.89
CA ASP A 64 10.56 11.29 0.68
C ASP A 64 9.39 10.37 1.06
N VAL A 65 9.64 9.06 1.24
CA VAL A 65 8.62 8.06 1.58
C VAL A 65 8.59 7.86 3.09
N GLU A 66 7.45 8.20 3.69
CA GLU A 66 7.15 7.86 5.09
C GLU A 66 6.57 6.45 5.17
N ILE A 67 7.23 5.56 5.92
CA ILE A 67 6.69 4.26 6.29
C ILE A 67 5.99 4.41 7.64
N VAL A 68 4.67 4.33 7.64
CA VAL A 68 3.85 4.38 8.85
C VAL A 68 3.48 2.94 9.23
N GLY A 69 4.08 2.45 10.32
CA GLY A 69 3.73 1.16 10.93
C GLY A 69 3.05 1.35 12.28
N ASP A 70 2.27 0.36 12.70
CA ASP A 70 1.99 0.15 14.13
C ASP A 70 3.28 -0.46 14.72
N GLU A 71 3.86 0.14 15.76
CA GLU A 71 5.21 -0.16 16.28
C GLU A 71 5.42 -1.63 16.72
N THR A 72 4.39 -2.46 16.65
CA THR A 72 4.36 -3.79 17.23
C THR A 72 4.91 -4.91 16.32
N ASP A 73 4.93 -4.73 14.98
CA ASP A 73 5.37 -5.79 14.03
C ASP A 73 6.04 -5.25 12.75
N ALA A 74 6.73 -4.11 12.82
CA ALA A 74 7.47 -3.57 11.69
C ALA A 74 8.79 -4.37 11.44
N GLU A 75 8.68 -5.53 10.79
CA GLU A 75 9.86 -6.23 10.24
C GLU A 75 10.23 -5.59 8.90
N THR A 76 11.42 -4.99 8.83
CA THR A 76 11.99 -4.52 7.55
C THR A 76 12.43 -5.73 6.73
N VAL A 77 11.53 -6.29 5.91
CA VAL A 77 11.86 -7.38 4.99
C VAL A 77 12.53 -6.80 3.75
N THR A 78 13.84 -7.00 3.62
CA THR A 78 14.63 -6.56 2.47
C THR A 78 14.56 -7.62 1.35
N GLY A 79 13.48 -7.60 0.56
CA GLY A 79 13.33 -8.42 -0.66
C GLY A 79 13.42 -9.95 -0.46
N PRO A 80 13.16 -10.77 -1.49
CA PRO A 80 13.42 -12.20 -1.39
C PRO A 80 14.94 -12.39 -1.20
N GLU A 81 15.34 -13.23 -0.25
CA GLU A 81 16.73 -13.69 -0.16
C GLU A 81 17.18 -14.10 -1.56
N GLN A 82 18.17 -13.39 -2.12
CA GLN A 82 18.79 -13.78 -3.37
C GLN A 82 19.44 -15.14 -3.10
N VAL A 83 18.75 -16.21 -3.51
CA VAL A 83 19.33 -17.54 -3.54
C VAL A 83 20.33 -17.57 -4.69
N ASP A 84 21.60 -17.32 -4.37
CA ASP A 84 22.70 -17.63 -5.28
C ASP A 84 22.58 -19.11 -5.69
N ARG A 85 22.47 -19.35 -7.00
CA ARG A 85 22.32 -20.67 -7.60
C ARG A 85 23.67 -21.27 -7.97
#